data_AF-A0A2X4TJ67-F1
#
_entry.id   AF-A0A2X4TJ67-F1
#
_cell.length_a   1.000
_cell.length_b   1.000
_cell.length_c   1.000
_cell.angle_alpha   90.00
_cell.angle_beta   90.00
_cell.angle_gamma   90.00
#
_symmetry.space_group_name_H-M   'P 1'
#
loop_
_entity.id
_entity.type
_entity.pdbx_description
1 polymer ?
#
loop_
_entity_poly.entity_id
_entity_poly.type
_entity_poly.pdbx_seq_one_letter_code
_entity_poly.pdbx_strand_id
1 'polypeptide(L)' 'MKNVGDLMQRLQKMMPAHITPAFKTGEELLAWQKAQGEIRAAALAREKPGDENAAHI' A
#
# COMPACT_ATOMS: atom_id res chain seq x y z
N MET A 1 -25.67 -16.08 8.45
CA MET A 1 -25.03 -14.94 7.74
C MET A 1 -23.54 -15.22 7.65
N LYS A 2 -22.89 -14.91 6.53
CA LYS A 2 -21.45 -15.15 6.37
C LYS A 2 -20.69 -14.14 7.22
N ASN A 3 -19.86 -14.62 8.14
CA ASN A 3 -19.08 -13.78 9.04
C ASN A 3 -17.73 -13.38 8.41
N VAL A 4 -16.97 -12.51 9.09
CA VAL A 4 -15.65 -12.06 8.60
C VAL A 4 -14.69 -13.24 8.38
N GLY A 5 -14.75 -14.28 9.21
CA GLY A 5 -13.98 -15.51 9.04
C GLY A 5 -14.28 -16.22 7.72
N ASP A 6 -15.57 -16.37 7.37
CA ASP A 6 -15.99 -17.00 6.10
C ASP A 6 -15.48 -16.21 4.87
N LEU A 7 -15.43 -14.88 4.98
CA LEU A 7 -14.89 -14.01 3.93
C LEU A 7 -13.38 -14.23 3.77
N MET A 8 -12.63 -14.21 4.88
CA MET A 8 -11.17 -14.36 4.85
C MET A 8 -10.75 -15.74 4.35
N GLN A 9 -11.47 -16.80 4.72
CA GLN A 9 -11.19 -18.15 4.20
C GLN A 9 -11.40 -18.25 2.69
N ARG A 10 -12.42 -17.59 2.14
CA ARG A 10 -12.64 -17.55 0.69
C ARG A 10 -11.53 -16.78 -0.03
N LEU A 11 -11.07 -15.68 0.55
CA LEU A 11 -9.92 -14.93 0.02
C LEU A 11 -8.67 -15.82 0.00
N GLN A 12 -8.36 -16.51 1.10
CA GLN A 12 -7.21 -17.43 1.20
C GLN A 12 -7.27 -18.57 0.18
N LYS A 13 -8.44 -19.14 -0.10
CA LYS A 13 -8.61 -20.19 -1.13
C LYS A 13 -8.28 -19.73 -2.55
N MET A 14 -8.40 -18.43 -2.84
CA MET A 14 -8.04 -17.87 -4.14
C MET A 14 -6.55 -17.50 -4.22
N MET A 15 -5.87 -17.36 -3.09
CA MET A 15 -4.44 -17.06 -3.04
C MET A 15 -3.59 -18.33 -3.15
N PRO A 16 -2.35 -18.25 -3.66
CA PRO A 16 -1.42 -19.36 -3.61
C PRO A 16 -1.13 -19.80 -2.17
N ALA A 17 -0.95 -21.11 -1.94
CA ALA A 17 -0.89 -21.71 -0.60
C ALA A 17 0.26 -21.21 0.29
N HIS A 18 1.34 -20.68 -0.29
CA HIS A 18 2.51 -20.17 0.43
C HIS A 18 2.42 -18.68 0.78
N ILE A 19 1.34 -17.99 0.38
CA ILE A 19 1.18 -16.56 0.63
C ILE A 19 0.60 -16.34 2.03
N THR A 20 1.27 -15.50 2.81
CA THR A 20 0.84 -15.05 4.13
C THR A 20 0.46 -13.57 4.10
N PRO A 21 -0.38 -13.09 5.03
CA PRO A 21 -0.64 -11.66 5.17
C PRO A 21 0.67 -10.90 5.39
N ALA A 22 0.87 -9.84 4.60
CA ALA A 22 2.07 -9.01 4.70
C ALA A 22 2.12 -8.19 6.02
N PHE A 23 0.97 -7.95 6.65
CA PHE A 23 0.82 -7.16 7.87
C PHE A 23 -0.12 -7.87 8.84
N LYS A 24 0.16 -7.76 10.14
CA LYS A 24 -0.68 -8.30 11.21
C LYS A 24 -1.44 -7.20 11.95
N THR A 25 -0.92 -5.97 11.95
CA THR A 25 -1.55 -4.82 12.61
C THR A 25 -1.72 -3.63 11.67
N GLY A 26 -2.63 -2.72 12.02
CA GLY A 26 -2.79 -1.46 11.29
C GLY A 26 -1.60 -0.53 11.43
N GLU A 27 -0.90 -0.57 12.57
CA GLU A 27 0.30 0.23 12.83
C GLU A 27 1.46 -0.17 11.91
N GLU A 28 1.65 -1.48 11.69
CA GLU A 28 2.65 -2.01 10.74
C GLU A 28 2.35 -1.53 9.31
N LEU A 29 1.08 -1.59 8.89
CA LEU A 29 0.66 -1.12 7.58
C LEU A 29 0.91 0.37 7.39
N LEU A 30 0.58 1.20 8.39
CA LEU A 30 0.76 2.65 8.32
C LEU A 30 2.24 3.04 8.29
N ALA A 31 3.08 2.37 9.10
CA ALA A 31 4.53 2.58 9.09
C ALA A 31 5.13 2.24 7.71
N TRP A 32 4.70 1.11 7.12
CA TRP A 32 5.12 0.73 5.77
C TRP A 32 4.64 1.72 4.71
N GLN A 33 3.38 2.17 4.78
CA GLN A 33 2.82 3.13 3.83
C GLN A 33 3.57 4.46 3.84
N LYS A 34 3.95 4.95 5.03
CA LYS A 34 4.76 6.17 5.17
C LYS A 34 6.14 6.01 4.51
N ALA A 35 6.84 4.92 4.81
CA ALA A 35 8.16 4.64 4.23
C ALA A 35 8.11 4.52 2.70
N GLN A 36 7.10 3.83 2.15
CA GLN A 36 6.91 3.74 0.70
C GLN A 36 6.59 5.10 0.07
N GLY A 37 5.79 5.92 0.76
CA GLY A 37 5.46 7.27 0.33
C GLY A 37 6.69 8.16 0.21
N GLU A 38 7.59 8.12 1.20
CA GLU A 38 8.85 8.88 1.19
C GLU A 38 9.76 8.47 0.03
N ILE A 39 9.93 7.15 -0.19
CA ILE A 39 10.72 6.62 -1.32
C ILE A 39 10.15 7.11 -2.65
N ARG A 40 8.83 7.04 -2.82
CA ARG A 40 8.16 7.46 -4.05
C ARG A 40 8.24 8.97 -4.25
N ALA A 41 8.06 9.77 -3.20
CA ALA A 41 8.18 11.22 -3.28
C ALA A 41 9.61 11.64 -3.69
N ALA A 42 10.63 11.00 -3.12
CA ALA A 42 12.02 11.24 -3.50
C ALA A 42 12.31 10.82 -4.95
N ALA A 43 11.73 9.72 -5.43
CA ALA A 43 11.86 9.29 -6.82
C ALA A 43 11.19 10.29 -7.78
N LEU A 44 9.97 10.76 -7.47
CA LEU A 44 9.25 11.74 -8.27
C LEU A 44 9.99 13.08 -8.36
N ALA A 45 10.58 13.57 -7.27
CA ALA A 45 11.37 14.80 -7.27
C ALA A 45 12.63 14.70 -8.14
N ARG A 46 13.18 13.49 -8.31
CA ARG A 46 14.32 13.23 -9.21
C ARG A 46 13.87 13.09 -10.67
N GLU A 47 12.72 12.49 -10.90
CA GLU A 47 12.15 12.27 -12.24
C GLU A 47 11.60 13.55 -12.86
N LYS A 48 11.04 14.44 -12.03
CA LYS A 48 10.53 15.75 -12.45
C LYS A 48 11.18 16.85 -11.63
N PRO A 49 12.29 17.45 -12.08
CA PRO A 49 12.75 18.70 -11.50
C PRO A 49 11.68 19.75 -11.76
N GLY A 50 11.05 20.22 -10.67
CA GLY A 50 10.09 21.33 -10.59
C GLY A 50 9.35 21.71 -11.86
N ASP A 51 8.09 21.31 -11.99
CA ASP A 51 7.16 21.90 -12.95
C ASP A 51 7.00 23.39 -12.60
N GLU A 52 7.80 24.25 -13.24
CA GLU A 52 7.83 25.71 -13.04
C GLU A 52 6.51 26.38 -13.47
N ASN A 53 5.49 25.60 -13.89
CA ASN A 53 4.24 26.09 -14.45
C ASN A 53 2.99 25.78 -13.61
N ALA A 54 3.12 25.18 -12.43
CA ALA A 54 1.97 24.87 -11.57
C ALA A 54 1.48 26.06 -10.71
N ALA A 55 2.09 27.24 -10.82
CA ALA A 55 1.70 28.44 -10.07
C ALA A 55 0.64 29.32 -10.78
N HIS A 56 0.07 28.86 -11.89
CA HIS A 56 -1.01 29.57 -12.60
C HIS A 56 -2.18 28.65 -12.92
N ILE A 57 -2.95 28.29 -11.90
CA ILE A 57 -4.42 28.14 -11.95
C ILE A 57 -4.99 28.24 -10.55
#